data_AF-A0A7V1P2H1-F1
#
_entry.id   AF-A0A7V1P2H1-F1
#
_cell.length_a   1.000
_cell.length_b   1.000
_cell.length_c   1.000
_cell.angle_alpha   90.00
_cell.angle_beta   90.00
_cell.angle_gamma   90.00
#
_symmetry.space_group_name_H-M   'P 1'
#
loop_
_entity.id
_entity.type
_entity.pdbx_description
1 polymer ?
#
loop_
_entity_poly.entity_id
_entity_poly.type
_entity_poly.pdbx_seq_one_letter_code
_entity_poly.pdbx_strand_id
1 'polypeptide(L)'
;INRITLFAFLLSLGLIVDDAIIVIENIHRRLHLPESKDLEFDEIIIQATDEIGPSTNIATIAIMLTMIPMGFVGGMMGQFMKPIPLNVPVALGVSLFVAYVFAPYLARKFIKFKKGGHD
;
A
#
# COMPACT_ATOMS: atom_id res chain seq x y z
N ILE A 1 -10.59 -26.08 9.04
CA ILE A 1 -9.63 -24.96 8.93
C ILE A 1 -8.41 -25.29 9.77
N ASN A 2 -7.21 -25.28 9.20
CA ASN A 2 -5.97 -25.64 9.90
C ASN A 2 -5.20 -24.37 10.34
N ARG A 3 -4.47 -24.42 11.45
CA ARG A 3 -3.74 -23.24 12.01
C ARG A 3 -2.76 -22.63 11.01
N ILE A 4 -2.10 -23.46 10.21
CA ILE A 4 -1.16 -23.03 9.16
C ILE A 4 -1.87 -22.24 8.06
N THR A 5 -3.08 -22.64 7.67
CA THR A 5 -3.87 -21.94 6.63
C THR A 5 -4.35 -20.58 7.12
N LEU A 6 -4.71 -20.46 8.40
CA LEU A 6 -5.06 -19.17 9.01
C LEU A 6 -3.84 -18.23 9.09
N PHE A 7 -2.67 -18.77 9.45
CA PHE A 7 -1.44 -17.97 9.49
C PHE A 7 -1.05 -17.46 8.10
N ALA A 8 -1.09 -18.31 7.09
CA ALA A 8 -0.84 -17.92 5.70
C ALA A 8 -1.85 -16.85 5.22
N PHE A 9 -3.13 -16.98 5.58
CA PHE A 9 -4.16 -15.99 5.24
C PHE A 9 -3.88 -14.62 5.90
N LEU A 10 -3.53 -14.60 7.19
CA LEU A 10 -3.21 -13.36 7.90
C LEU A 10 -1.99 -12.64 7.31
N LEU A 11 -0.91 -13.38 7.04
CA LEU A 11 0.29 -12.82 6.40
C LEU A 11 -0.02 -12.29 5.00
N SER A 12 -0.78 -13.04 4.21
CA SER A 12 -1.18 -12.61 2.87
C SER A 12 -2.04 -11.35 2.89
N LEU A 13 -2.97 -11.25 3.85
CA LEU A 13 -3.79 -10.06 4.00
C LEU A 13 -2.93 -8.85 4.37
N GLY A 14 -2.03 -9.01 5.34
CA GLY A 14 -1.12 -7.95 5.78
C GLY A 14 -0.29 -7.36 4.64
N LEU A 15 0.27 -8.22 3.78
CA LEU A 15 1.07 -7.79 2.62
C LEU A 15 0.25 -7.05 1.55
N ILE A 16 -1.05 -7.33 1.41
CA ILE A 16 -1.91 -6.71 0.39
C ILE A 16 -2.49 -5.38 0.88
N VAL A 17 -2.77 -5.24 2.17
CA VAL A 17 -3.46 -4.05 2.70
C VAL A 17 -2.52 -2.93 3.11
N ASP A 18 -1.22 -3.20 3.28
CA ASP A 18 -0.23 -2.24 3.77
C ASP A 18 -0.20 -0.94 2.95
N ASP A 19 0.07 -1.03 1.65
CA ASP A 19 0.15 0.14 0.76
C ASP A 19 -1.19 0.91 0.68
N ALA A 20 -2.30 0.19 0.68
CA ALA A 20 -3.63 0.79 0.60
C ALA A 20 -3.99 1.55 1.87
N ILE A 21 -3.63 1.03 3.05
CA ILE A 21 -3.83 1.71 4.34
C ILE A 21 -3.02 3.00 4.35
N ILE A 22 -1.75 2.95 3.95
CA ILE A 22 -0.87 4.12 3.92
C ILE A 22 -1.46 5.25 3.06
N VAL A 23 -1.96 4.93 1.85
CA VAL A 23 -2.58 5.93 0.95
C VAL A 23 -3.86 6.51 1.56
N ILE A 24 -4.74 5.67 2.11
CA ILE A 24 -6.02 6.12 2.72
C ILE A 24 -5.75 6.99 3.95
N GLU A 25 -4.82 6.59 4.81
CA GLU A 25 -4.43 7.37 5.98
C GLU A 25 -3.87 8.72 5.55
N ASN A 26 -3.05 8.77 4.49
CA ASN A 26 -2.55 10.04 4.00
C ASN A 26 -3.65 10.95 3.46
N ILE A 27 -4.59 10.41 2.68
CA ILE A 27 -5.77 11.15 2.23
C ILE A 27 -6.56 11.68 3.43
N HIS A 28 -6.83 10.83 4.42
CA HIS A 28 -7.56 11.21 5.63
C HIS A 28 -6.83 12.33 6.41
N ARG A 29 -5.51 12.19 6.60
CA ARG A 29 -4.65 13.18 7.26
C ARG A 29 -4.69 14.52 6.51
N ARG A 30 -4.53 14.49 5.18
CA ARG A 30 -4.52 15.67 4.31
C ARG A 30 -5.84 16.43 4.43
N LEU A 31 -6.98 15.73 4.41
CA LEU A 31 -8.32 16.34 4.51
C LEU A 31 -8.55 17.15 5.80
N HIS A 32 -7.79 16.88 6.87
CA HIS A 32 -7.88 17.61 8.14
C HIS A 32 -6.88 18.76 8.24
N LEU A 33 -6.03 18.98 7.22
CA LEU A 33 -5.10 20.10 7.20
C LEU A 33 -5.82 21.42 6.88
N PRO A 34 -5.40 22.56 7.47
CA PRO A 34 -6.01 23.86 7.22
C PRO A 34 -5.99 24.26 5.74
N GLU A 35 -4.92 23.91 5.03
CA GLU A 35 -4.70 24.17 3.60
C GLU A 35 -5.70 23.44 2.69
N SER A 36 -6.35 22.39 3.19
CA SER A 36 -7.35 21.62 2.43
C SER A 36 -8.73 22.27 2.42
N LYS A 37 -8.96 23.37 3.15
CA LYS A 37 -10.28 24.03 3.17
C LYS A 37 -10.62 24.73 1.84
N ASP A 38 -9.61 25.21 1.14
CA ASP A 38 -9.76 26.01 -0.08
C ASP A 38 -9.66 25.16 -1.35
N LEU A 39 -9.21 23.91 -1.23
CA LEU A 39 -8.98 23.00 -2.36
C LEU A 39 -10.22 22.16 -2.67
N GLU A 40 -10.36 21.79 -3.94
CA GLU A 40 -11.38 20.83 -4.37
C GLU A 40 -11.01 19.42 -3.88
N PHE A 41 -12.02 18.61 -3.57
CA PHE A 41 -11.80 17.27 -2.98
C PHE A 41 -10.94 16.36 -3.87
N ASP A 42 -11.13 16.44 -5.19
CA ASP A 42 -10.33 15.69 -6.16
C ASP A 42 -8.86 16.13 -6.15
N GLU A 43 -8.62 17.43 -5.95
CA GLU A 43 -7.27 17.97 -5.87
C GLU A 43 -6.55 17.48 -4.61
N ILE A 44 -7.23 17.50 -3.46
CA ILE A 44 -6.71 17.01 -2.18
C ILE A 44 -6.30 15.53 -2.28
N ILE A 45 -7.11 14.69 -2.94
CA ILE A 45 -6.82 13.26 -3.10
C ILE A 45 -5.58 13.05 -3.98
N ILE A 46 -5.46 13.77 -5.10
CA ILE A 46 -4.31 13.67 -6.00
C ILE A 46 -3.04 14.07 -5.25
N GLN A 47 -3.11 15.22 -4.59
CA GLN A 47 -2.05 15.80 -3.79
C GLN A 47 -1.60 14.88 -2.64
N ALA A 48 -2.53 14.27 -1.92
CA ALA A 48 -2.23 13.29 -0.88
C ALA A 48 -1.60 12.01 -1.44
N THR A 49 -2.06 11.53 -2.60
CA THR A 49 -1.49 10.34 -3.22
C THR A 49 -0.05 10.61 -3.70
N ASP A 50 0.22 11.81 -4.24
CA ASP A 50 1.54 12.19 -4.76
C ASP A 50 2.59 12.38 -3.65
N GLU A 51 2.18 12.90 -2.48
CA GLU A 51 3.09 13.05 -1.33
C GLU A 51 3.61 11.72 -0.80
N ILE A 52 2.77 10.67 -0.80
CA ILE A 52 3.19 9.37 -0.28
C ILE A 52 3.89 8.50 -1.34
N GLY A 53 3.68 8.81 -2.62
CA GLY A 53 4.25 8.09 -3.76
C GLY A 53 5.73 7.74 -3.59
N PRO A 54 6.62 8.73 -3.40
CA PRO A 54 8.05 8.49 -3.23
C PRO A 54 8.39 7.60 -2.03
N SER A 55 7.70 7.77 -0.90
CA SER A 55 7.96 7.01 0.33
C SER A 55 7.61 5.54 0.14
N THR A 56 6.40 5.25 -0.36
CA THR A 56 5.95 3.87 -0.59
C THR A 56 6.82 3.17 -1.63
N ASN A 57 7.13 3.83 -2.76
CA ASN A 57 7.98 3.24 -3.80
C ASN A 57 9.37 2.84 -3.27
N ILE A 58 10.02 3.70 -2.47
CA ILE A 58 11.32 3.39 -1.88
C ILE A 58 11.20 2.22 -0.90
N ALA A 59 10.16 2.19 -0.08
CA ALA A 59 9.91 1.10 0.85
C ALA A 59 9.70 -0.24 0.12
N THR A 60 8.85 -0.26 -0.91
CA THR A 60 8.59 -1.46 -1.72
C THR A 60 9.88 -1.97 -2.35
N ILE A 61 10.69 -1.09 -2.96
CA ILE A 61 11.98 -1.46 -3.55
C ILE A 61 12.93 -2.01 -2.48
N ALA A 62 13.02 -1.36 -1.32
CA ALA A 62 13.87 -1.83 -0.22
C ALA A 62 13.49 -3.26 0.20
N ILE A 63 12.19 -3.55 0.35
CA ILE A 63 11.71 -4.90 0.65
C ILE A 63 12.11 -5.88 -0.46
N MET A 64 11.91 -5.54 -1.74
CA MET A 64 12.35 -6.39 -2.85
C MET A 64 13.85 -6.69 -2.80
N LEU A 65 14.69 -5.69 -2.47
CA LEU A 65 16.13 -5.88 -2.33
C LEU A 65 16.48 -6.85 -1.20
N THR A 66 15.73 -6.82 -0.08
CA THR A 66 15.94 -7.80 1.01
C THR A 66 15.61 -9.23 0.61
N MET A 67 14.85 -9.45 -0.47
CA MET A 67 14.54 -10.79 -0.97
C MET A 67 15.67 -11.38 -1.83
N ILE A 68 16.58 -10.55 -2.36
CA ILE A 68 17.67 -10.98 -3.24
C ILE A 68 18.57 -12.06 -2.61
N PRO A 69 19.03 -11.94 -1.34
CA PRO A 69 19.87 -12.94 -0.69
C PRO A 69 19.24 -14.34 -0.64
N MET A 70 17.91 -14.43 -0.58
CA MET A 70 17.20 -15.71 -0.55
C MET A 70 17.31 -16.51 -1.86
N GLY A 71 17.60 -15.85 -2.98
CA GLY A 71 17.87 -16.51 -4.27
C GLY A 71 19.20 -17.29 -4.29
N PHE A 72 20.12 -16.99 -3.37
CA PHE A 72 21.42 -17.65 -3.27
C PHE A 72 21.43 -18.81 -2.26
N VAL A 73 20.29 -19.11 -1.62
CA VAL A 73 20.19 -20.21 -0.65
C VAL A 73 20.10 -21.55 -1.38
N GLY A 74 21.06 -22.44 -1.12
CA GLY A 74 21.14 -23.79 -1.69
C GLY A 74 20.56 -24.90 -0.80
N GLY A 75 20.66 -26.15 -1.27
CA GLY A 75 20.25 -27.34 -0.52
C GLY A 75 18.74 -27.58 -0.47
N MET A 76 18.29 -28.43 0.45
CA MET A 76 16.86 -28.73 0.64
C MET A 76 16.05 -27.50 1.03
N MET A 77 16.61 -26.61 1.86
CA MET A 77 15.95 -25.33 2.21
C MET A 77 15.83 -24.40 1.00
N GLY A 78 16.82 -24.39 0.10
CA GLY A 78 16.77 -23.59 -1.13
C GLY A 78 15.56 -23.91 -2.01
N GLN A 79 15.17 -25.19 -2.14
CA GLN A 79 14.00 -25.56 -2.95
C GLN A 79 12.68 -25.02 -2.39
N PHE A 80 12.54 -24.94 -1.06
CA PHE A 80 11.36 -24.37 -0.42
C PHE A 80 11.35 -22.83 -0.44
N MET A 81 12.53 -22.20 -0.41
CA MET A 81 12.66 -20.74 -0.41
C MET A 81 12.64 -20.14 -1.82
N LYS A 82 13.03 -20.89 -2.86
CA LYS A 82 13.08 -20.46 -4.26
C LYS A 82 11.84 -19.69 -4.78
N PRO A 83 10.59 -20.01 -4.43
CA PRO A 83 9.44 -19.24 -4.90
C PRO A 83 9.26 -17.89 -4.20
N ILE A 84 9.83 -17.69 -3.00
CA ILE A 84 9.61 -16.48 -2.20
C ILE A 84 10.20 -15.23 -2.87
N PRO A 85 11.46 -15.22 -3.34
CA PRO A 85 12.06 -14.06 -4.00
C PRO A 85 11.38 -13.62 -5.29
N LEU A 86 10.61 -14.49 -5.93
CA LEU A 86 9.86 -14.16 -7.15
C LEU A 86 8.43 -13.73 -6.81
N ASN A 87 7.75 -14.47 -5.93
CA ASN A 87 6.34 -14.22 -5.65
C ASN A 87 6.13 -12.97 -4.77
N VAL A 88 7.03 -12.68 -3.83
CA VAL A 88 6.88 -11.52 -2.94
C VAL A 88 6.99 -10.20 -3.71
N PRO A 89 8.01 -9.94 -4.55
CA PRO A 89 8.04 -8.73 -5.37
C PRO A 89 6.84 -8.56 -6.29
N VAL A 90 6.33 -9.65 -6.88
CA VAL A 90 5.11 -9.63 -7.70
C VAL A 90 3.90 -9.24 -6.86
N ALA A 91 3.75 -9.83 -5.67
CA ALA A 91 2.65 -9.49 -4.75
C ALA A 91 2.71 -8.02 -4.30
N LEU A 92 3.90 -7.51 -3.95
CA LEU A 92 4.12 -6.12 -3.58
C LEU A 92 3.82 -5.16 -4.75
N GLY A 93 4.24 -5.51 -5.97
CA GLY A 93 3.91 -4.71 -7.16
C GLY A 93 2.40 -4.65 -7.42
N VAL A 94 1.69 -5.77 -7.23
CA VAL A 94 0.22 -5.80 -7.32
C VAL A 94 -0.43 -4.98 -6.21
N SER A 95 0.05 -5.08 -4.97
CA SER A 95 -0.41 -4.28 -3.83
C SER A 95 -0.30 -2.78 -4.12
N LEU A 96 0.88 -2.34 -4.56
CA LEU A 96 1.16 -0.95 -4.92
C LEU A 96 0.25 -0.46 -6.06
N PHE A 97 0.04 -1.28 -7.09
CA PHE A 97 -0.90 -0.98 -8.17
C PHE A 97 -2.33 -0.80 -7.64
N VAL A 98 -2.78 -1.71 -6.77
CA VAL A 98 -4.12 -1.62 -6.17
C VAL A 98 -4.24 -0.37 -5.31
N ALA A 99 -3.22 -0.03 -4.53
CA ALA A 99 -3.20 1.16 -3.69
C ALA A 99 -3.33 2.45 -4.52
N TYR A 100 -2.57 2.60 -5.60
CA TYR A 100 -2.61 3.83 -6.41
C TYR A 100 -3.82 3.96 -7.33
N VAL A 101 -4.44 2.85 -7.73
CA VAL A 101 -5.62 2.90 -8.60
C VAL A 101 -6.92 2.87 -7.79
N PHE A 102 -7.07 1.90 -6.91
CA PHE A 102 -8.34 1.66 -6.24
C PHE A 102 -8.51 2.51 -4.98
N ALA A 103 -7.45 2.74 -4.19
CA ALA A 103 -7.59 3.52 -2.96
C ALA A 103 -8.06 4.96 -3.20
N PRO A 104 -7.46 5.77 -4.10
CA PRO A 104 -7.93 7.13 -4.34
C PRO A 104 -9.31 7.15 -5.03
N TYR A 105 -9.59 6.18 -5.92
CA TYR A 105 -10.91 6.05 -6.55
C TYR A 105 -12.02 5.76 -5.53
N LEU A 106 -11.77 4.83 -4.60
CA LEU A 106 -12.72 4.48 -3.55
C LEU A 106 -12.83 5.61 -2.51
N ALA A 107 -11.72 6.26 -2.16
CA ALA A 107 -11.71 7.43 -1.30
C ALA A 107 -12.63 8.52 -1.86
N ARG A 108 -12.52 8.84 -3.15
CA ARG A 108 -13.38 9.81 -3.82
C ARG A 108 -14.88 9.46 -3.71
N LYS A 109 -15.22 8.18 -3.80
CA LYS A 109 -16.62 7.70 -3.80
C LYS A 109 -17.22 7.58 -2.40
N PHE A 110 -16.43 7.20 -1.40
CA PHE A 110 -16.93 6.83 -0.07
C PHE A 110 -16.64 7.87 1.01
N ILE A 111 -15.56 8.64 0.90
CA ILE A 111 -15.23 9.66 1.90
C ILE A 111 -16.08 10.91 1.63
N LYS A 112 -16.94 11.25 2.59
CA LYS A 112 -17.75 12.47 2.54
C LYS A 112 -16.90 13.66 3.02
N PHE A 113 -16.45 14.49 2.09
CA PHE A 113 -15.81 15.77 2.43
C PHE A 113 -16.87 16.87 2.54
N LYS A 114 -16.95 17.51 3.70
CA LYS A 114 -17.80 18.70 3.90
C LYS A 114 -16.88 19.92 3.80
N LYS A 115 -16.94 20.63 2.66
CA LYS A 115 -16.25 21.91 2.48
C LYS A 115 -16.65 22.81 3.65
N GLY A 116 -15.67 23.24 4.45
CA GLY A 116 -15.92 24.12 5.59
C GLY A 116 -16.54 25.40 5.04
N GLY A 117 -17.77 25.70 5.46
CA GLY A 117 -18.42 26.94 5.09
C GLY A 117 -17.56 28.12 5.51
N HIS A 118 -17.25 29.00 4.56
CA HIS A 118 -16.83 30.36 4.86
C HIS A 118 -18.03 31.06 5.50
N ASP A 119 -17.96 31.25 6.82
CA ASP A 119 -18.61 32.38 7.49
C ASP A 119 -17.57 33.49 7.67
#